data_AF-A0A9E0Y2J5-F1
#
_entry.id   AF-A0A9E0Y2J5-F1
#
_cell.length_a   1.000
_cell.length_b   1.000
_cell.length_c   1.000
_cell.angle_alpha   90.00
_cell.angle_beta   90.00
_cell.angle_gamma   90.00
#
_symmetry.space_group_name_H-M   'P 1'
#
loop_
_entity.id
_entity.type
_entity.pdbx_description
1 polymer ?
#
loop_
_entity_poly.entity_id
_entity_poly.type
_entity_poly.pdbx_seq_one_letter_code
_entity_poly.pdbx_strand_id
1 'polypeptide(L)'
;MQRYRGASYQAGDWAFSLGGGTNFRTYNVGGGVGYNDGMFNASYYQTYHGGSSKPAQNQWNGGFTIGYGDFKIREENDFLAFGHRSDKGRTQALELSYGNWAIGSYVETNDGKEVDVDLHSRPSRIWGLNKHNLGSWAKGYVYNAPLYLGYNSGGTTSRIGLSAWWVQDATQNWMHQSWFKPGNQNYYVDYDKMYQGVYLHYGYYNRFSLYG
;
A
#
# COMPACT_ATOMS: atom_id res chain seq x y z
N MET A 1 12.20 -20.27 -6.37
CA MET A 1 13.47 -19.76 -5.81
C MET A 1 13.50 -18.25 -5.99
N GLN A 2 13.50 -17.48 -4.91
CA GLN A 2 13.57 -16.02 -4.93
C GLN A 2 15.04 -15.60 -4.99
N ARG A 3 15.41 -14.68 -5.89
CA ARG A 3 16.78 -14.18 -6.02
C ARG A 3 16.83 -12.77 -5.48
N TYR A 4 17.72 -12.52 -4.52
CA TYR A 4 17.99 -11.19 -3.97
C TYR A 4 19.44 -10.80 -4.24
N ARG A 5 19.67 -9.55 -4.61
CA ARG A 5 21.00 -8.95 -4.68
C ARG A 5 20.96 -7.58 -4.01
N GLY A 6 22.01 -7.23 -3.29
CA GLY A 6 22.12 -5.93 -2.66
C GLY A 6 23.57 -5.53 -2.46
N ALA A 7 23.77 -4.23 -2.32
CA ALA A 7 25.02 -3.60 -1.92
C ALA A 7 24.74 -2.73 -0.70
N SER A 8 25.71 -2.64 0.19
CA SER A 8 25.67 -1.76 1.36
C SER A 8 26.95 -0.96 1.46
N TYR A 9 26.86 0.26 1.95
CA TYR A 9 27.98 1.17 2.15
C TYR A 9 27.84 1.85 3.51
N GLN A 10 28.94 2.04 4.22
CA GLN A 10 28.95 2.71 5.52
C GLN A 10 29.81 3.97 5.43
N ALA A 11 29.28 5.10 5.88
CA ALA A 11 29.96 6.39 5.95
C ALA A 11 29.81 6.96 7.36
N GLY A 12 30.83 6.75 8.19
CA GLY A 12 30.77 7.09 9.62
C GLY A 12 29.61 6.37 10.31
N ASP A 13 28.75 7.15 10.97
CA ASP A 13 27.61 6.63 11.73
C ASP A 13 26.38 6.26 10.88
N TRP A 14 26.50 6.34 9.56
CA TRP A 14 25.42 6.05 8.63
C TRP A 14 25.70 4.79 7.80
N ALA A 15 24.70 3.91 7.72
CA ALA A 15 24.68 2.76 6.84
C ALA A 15 23.66 2.96 5.71
N PHE A 16 24.09 2.75 4.48
CA PHE A 16 23.27 2.84 3.27
C PHE A 16 23.16 1.46 2.65
N SER A 17 21.99 1.15 2.10
CA SER A 17 21.72 -0.09 1.39
C SER A 17 20.94 0.17 0.12
N LEU A 18 21.22 -0.63 -0.90
CA LEU A 18 20.46 -0.73 -2.13
C LEU A 18 20.32 -2.20 -2.46
N GLY A 19 19.14 -2.62 -2.91
CA GLY A 19 18.91 -4.00 -3.26
C GLY A 19 17.68 -4.19 -4.10
N GLY A 20 17.61 -5.37 -4.71
CA GLY A 20 16.47 -5.80 -5.48
C GLY A 20 16.27 -7.30 -5.39
N GLY A 21 15.04 -7.70 -5.58
CA GLY A 21 14.61 -9.07 -5.56
C GLY A 21 13.72 -9.40 -6.74
N THR A 22 13.69 -10.66 -7.12
CA THR A 22 12.67 -11.17 -8.03
C THR A 22 12.24 -12.57 -7.65
N ASN A 23 10.95 -12.83 -7.78
CA ASN A 23 10.46 -14.15 -8.17
C ASN A 23 9.86 -14.02 -9.58
N PHE A 24 9.70 -15.11 -10.32
CA PHE A 24 9.19 -15.14 -11.71
C PHE A 24 7.97 -14.27 -12.03
N ARG A 25 7.23 -13.78 -11.03
CA ARG A 25 6.03 -12.96 -11.14
C ARG A 25 6.14 -11.60 -10.42
N THR A 26 7.17 -11.34 -9.62
CA THR A 26 7.28 -10.12 -8.80
C THR A 26 8.70 -9.59 -8.86
N TYR A 27 8.88 -8.29 -9.09
CA TYR A 27 10.17 -7.61 -9.04
C TYR A 27 10.12 -6.56 -7.93
N ASN A 28 11.18 -6.43 -7.16
CA ASN A 28 11.29 -5.36 -6.18
C ASN A 28 12.67 -4.72 -6.25
N VAL A 29 12.73 -3.41 -6.08
CA VAL A 29 13.97 -2.64 -5.96
C VAL A 29 13.79 -1.62 -4.86
N GLY A 30 14.81 -1.36 -4.07
CA GLY A 30 14.72 -0.38 -3.00
C GLY A 30 16.07 -0.07 -2.39
N GLY A 31 16.06 0.89 -1.50
CA GLY A 31 17.21 1.27 -0.71
C GLY A 31 16.79 1.82 0.63
N GLY A 32 17.76 1.94 1.52
CA GLY A 32 17.53 2.49 2.84
C GLY A 32 18.78 3.05 3.45
N VAL A 33 18.55 3.83 4.49
CA VAL A 33 19.56 4.44 5.33
C VAL A 33 19.24 4.10 6.79
N GLY A 34 20.26 3.84 7.59
CA GLY A 34 20.14 3.61 9.02
C GLY A 34 21.25 4.32 9.76
N TYR A 35 20.97 4.70 11.01
CA TYR A 35 21.98 5.19 11.93
C TYR A 35 22.53 4.03 12.76
N ASN A 36 23.83 4.06 13.06
CA ASN A 36 24.52 2.93 13.68
C ASN A 36 24.13 2.70 15.16
N ASP A 37 23.32 3.58 15.75
CA ASP A 37 22.71 3.36 17.08
C ASP A 37 21.61 2.27 17.07
N GLY A 38 21.23 1.80 15.88
CA GLY A 38 20.19 0.79 15.70
C GLY A 38 18.77 1.32 15.93
N MET A 39 18.60 2.60 16.23
CA MET A 39 17.30 3.23 16.46
C MET A 39 16.70 3.71 15.14
N PHE A 40 17.40 4.58 14.41
CA PHE A 40 16.85 5.19 13.21
C PHE A 40 17.08 4.33 11.96
N ASN A 41 16.02 4.12 11.19
CA ASN A 41 16.10 3.57 9.84
C ASN A 41 15.02 4.19 8.94
N ALA A 42 15.35 4.39 7.68
CA ALA A 42 14.41 4.79 6.65
C ALA A 42 14.69 4.00 5.38
N SER A 43 13.65 3.59 4.67
CA SER A 43 13.79 2.90 3.40
C SER A 43 12.67 3.26 2.44
N TYR A 44 12.97 3.12 1.16
CA TYR A 44 12.04 3.27 0.07
C TYR A 44 12.21 2.10 -0.89
N TYR A 45 11.11 1.58 -1.40
CA TYR A 45 11.10 0.49 -2.35
C TYR A 45 10.00 0.68 -3.41
N GLN A 46 10.18 0.04 -4.55
CA GLN A 46 9.16 -0.16 -5.57
C GLN A 46 9.05 -1.65 -5.85
N THR A 47 7.82 -2.15 -5.86
CA THR A 47 7.49 -3.55 -6.12
C THR A 47 6.54 -3.63 -7.31
N TYR A 48 6.96 -4.33 -8.36
CA TYR A 48 6.07 -4.80 -9.39
C TYR A 48 5.41 -6.10 -8.97
N HIS A 49 4.09 -6.08 -8.85
CA HIS A 49 3.27 -7.27 -8.71
C HIS A 49 2.83 -7.71 -10.10
N GLY A 50 3.20 -8.92 -10.52
CA GLY A 50 2.83 -9.49 -11.80
C GLY A 50 2.31 -10.93 -11.68
N GLY A 51 1.99 -11.55 -12.82
CA GLY A 51 1.59 -12.95 -12.90
C GLY A 51 0.17 -13.28 -12.44
N SER A 52 -0.70 -12.27 -12.33
CA SER A 52 -2.14 -12.48 -12.24
C SER A 52 -2.71 -12.77 -13.65
N SER A 53 -3.68 -13.67 -13.74
CA SER A 53 -4.46 -13.91 -14.96
C SER A 53 -5.40 -12.76 -15.29
N LYS A 54 -5.52 -11.77 -14.39
CA LYS A 54 -6.24 -10.51 -14.60
C LYS A 54 -5.21 -9.39 -14.81
N PRO A 55 -5.01 -8.87 -16.04
CA PRO A 55 -4.03 -7.82 -16.33
C PRO A 55 -4.14 -6.58 -15.42
N ALA A 56 -5.35 -6.25 -14.97
CA ALA A 56 -5.63 -5.16 -14.03
C ALA A 56 -4.99 -5.30 -12.62
N GLN A 57 -4.43 -6.46 -12.28
CA GLN A 57 -3.71 -6.68 -11.01
C GLN A 57 -2.18 -6.65 -11.16
N ASN A 58 -1.68 -6.49 -12.40
CA ASN A 58 -0.27 -6.32 -12.65
C ASN A 58 0.08 -4.83 -12.53
N GLN A 59 0.88 -4.44 -11.54
CA GLN A 59 1.12 -3.03 -11.24
C GLN A 59 2.43 -2.81 -10.49
N TRP A 60 2.88 -1.57 -10.48
CA TRP A 60 3.93 -1.11 -9.58
C TRP A 60 3.32 -0.42 -8.36
N ASN A 61 3.83 -0.76 -7.19
CA ASN A 61 3.55 -0.08 -5.93
C ASN A 61 4.85 0.48 -5.40
N GLY A 62 4.84 1.74 -4.97
CA GLY A 62 5.93 2.31 -4.20
C GLY A 62 5.60 2.27 -2.73
N GLY A 63 6.60 2.11 -1.87
CA GLY A 63 6.41 2.19 -0.44
C GLY A 63 7.62 2.73 0.27
N PHE A 64 7.39 3.27 1.45
CA PHE A 64 8.46 3.68 2.35
C PHE A 64 8.25 3.08 3.73
N THR A 65 9.34 2.99 4.48
CA THR A 65 9.31 2.63 5.89
C THR A 65 10.21 3.60 6.65
N ILE A 66 9.73 4.14 7.76
CA ILE A 66 10.52 4.95 8.69
C ILE A 66 10.39 4.30 10.07
N GLY A 67 11.52 4.07 10.72
CA GLY A 67 11.60 3.45 12.04
C GLY A 67 12.47 4.24 13.00
N TYR A 68 12.08 4.23 14.27
CA TYR A 68 12.85 4.74 15.39
C TYR A 68 12.66 3.81 16.60
N GLY A 69 13.72 3.07 16.94
CA GLY A 69 13.66 2.01 17.95
C GLY A 69 12.65 0.93 17.54
N ASP A 70 11.69 0.65 18.43
CA ASP A 70 10.62 -0.33 18.18
C ASP A 70 9.49 0.20 17.31
N PHE A 71 9.39 1.52 17.14
CA PHE A 71 8.33 2.15 16.36
C PHE A 71 8.64 2.16 14.87
N LYS A 72 7.66 1.81 14.03
CA LYS A 72 7.79 1.84 12.57
C LYS A 72 6.50 2.31 11.91
N ILE A 73 6.62 3.17 10.91
CA ILE A 73 5.56 3.55 9.99
C ILE A 73 5.91 3.00 8.62
N ARG A 74 4.93 2.40 7.96
CA ARG A 74 5.06 1.92 6.59
C ARG A 74 3.84 2.33 5.78
N GLU A 75 4.10 2.90 4.61
CA GLU A 75 3.06 3.28 3.65
C GLU A 75 3.41 2.67 2.30
N GLU A 76 2.40 2.19 1.59
CA GLU A 76 2.51 1.67 0.24
C GLU A 76 1.37 2.20 -0.61
N ASN A 77 1.72 2.79 -1.75
CA ASN A 77 0.76 3.43 -2.63
C ASN A 77 1.22 3.37 -4.09
N ASP A 78 0.27 3.35 -5.03
CA ASP A 78 0.56 3.45 -6.47
C ASP A 78 1.20 4.79 -6.85
N PHE A 79 0.86 5.91 -6.19
CA PHE A 79 1.43 7.22 -6.54
C PHE A 79 2.90 7.34 -6.14
N LEU A 80 3.35 6.49 -5.22
CA LEU A 80 4.74 6.36 -4.80
C LEU A 80 5.57 5.53 -5.80
N ALA A 81 4.95 4.85 -6.77
CA ALA A 81 5.66 4.20 -7.87
C ALA A 81 6.01 5.21 -8.97
N PHE A 82 7.22 5.77 -8.91
CA PHE A 82 7.66 6.77 -9.89
C PHE A 82 7.63 6.21 -11.32
N GLY A 83 6.87 6.86 -12.20
CA GLY A 83 6.76 6.50 -13.62
C GLY A 83 5.70 5.43 -13.95
N HIS A 84 4.99 4.88 -12.97
CA HIS A 84 4.07 3.74 -13.16
C HIS A 84 2.72 3.89 -12.45
N ARG A 85 2.27 5.14 -12.24
CA ARG A 85 1.03 5.47 -11.52
C ARG A 85 -0.19 4.81 -12.15
N SER A 86 -0.90 4.04 -11.33
CA SER A 86 -2.03 3.25 -11.79
C SER A 86 -2.89 2.86 -10.59
N ASP A 87 -4.07 3.48 -10.48
CA ASP A 87 -5.03 3.33 -9.36
C ASP A 87 -5.75 1.98 -9.38
N LYS A 88 -5.02 0.87 -9.55
CA LYS A 88 -5.57 -0.46 -9.88
C LYS A 88 -5.12 -1.50 -8.87
N GLY A 89 -6.03 -2.26 -8.29
CA GLY A 89 -5.67 -3.45 -7.51
C GLY A 89 -5.20 -3.14 -6.09
N ARG A 90 -4.05 -2.50 -5.90
CA ARG A 90 -3.40 -2.26 -4.60
C ARG A 90 -3.16 -0.77 -4.50
N THR A 91 -4.11 -0.06 -3.95
CA THR A 91 -4.15 1.39 -4.15
C THR A 91 -3.64 2.17 -2.96
N GLN A 92 -3.83 1.66 -1.74
CA GLN A 92 -3.24 2.24 -0.55
C GLN A 92 -3.08 1.20 0.55
N ALA A 93 -1.97 1.25 1.26
CA ALA A 93 -1.78 0.57 2.53
C ALA A 93 -0.98 1.43 3.50
N LEU A 94 -1.34 1.39 4.78
CA LEU A 94 -0.66 2.08 5.86
C LEU A 94 -0.59 1.15 7.08
N GLU A 95 0.58 1.04 7.68
CA GLU A 95 0.81 0.23 8.87
C GLU A 95 1.69 0.98 9.88
N LEU A 96 1.24 1.02 11.13
CA LEU A 96 2.00 1.50 12.29
C LEU A 96 2.36 0.29 13.13
N SER A 97 3.62 0.14 13.51
CA SER A 97 4.11 -0.99 14.29
C SER A 97 4.88 -0.53 15.53
N TYR A 98 4.78 -1.31 16.59
CA TYR A 98 5.60 -1.20 17.80
C TYR A 98 6.07 -2.60 18.20
N GLY A 99 7.38 -2.85 18.06
CA GLY A 99 7.98 -4.16 18.25
C GLY A 99 7.36 -5.19 17.29
N ASN A 100 6.70 -6.20 17.86
CA ASN A 100 6.03 -7.26 17.09
C ASN A 100 4.58 -6.94 16.74
N TRP A 101 3.98 -5.91 17.32
CA TRP A 101 2.58 -5.55 17.09
C TRP A 101 2.46 -4.52 15.97
N ALA A 102 1.37 -4.60 15.21
CA ALA A 102 1.05 -3.66 14.15
C ALA A 102 -0.44 -3.31 14.16
N ILE A 103 -0.79 -2.08 13.82
CA ILE A 103 -2.13 -1.70 13.39
C ILE A 103 -2.02 -1.17 11.97
N GLY A 104 -2.85 -1.67 11.08
CA GLY A 104 -2.75 -1.29 9.67
C GLY A 104 -4.04 -1.46 8.91
N SER A 105 -4.02 -0.92 7.70
CA SER A 105 -5.09 -1.07 6.74
C SER A 105 -4.52 -1.13 5.33
N TYR A 106 -5.26 -1.77 4.44
CA TYR A 106 -5.00 -1.67 3.00
C TYR A 106 -6.31 -1.60 2.25
N VAL A 107 -6.26 -1.14 1.00
CA VAL A 107 -7.41 -1.01 0.11
C VAL A 107 -7.10 -1.69 -1.20
N GLU A 108 -8.03 -2.55 -1.64
CA GLU A 108 -8.01 -3.13 -2.97
C GLU A 108 -9.20 -2.67 -3.80
N THR A 109 -8.93 -2.16 -5.00
CA THR A 109 -9.96 -1.71 -5.95
C THR A 109 -9.75 -2.32 -7.33
N ASN A 110 -10.73 -2.20 -8.22
CA ASN A 110 -10.47 -2.42 -9.65
C ASN A 110 -9.71 -1.24 -10.26
N ASP A 111 -9.40 -1.37 -11.55
CA ASP A 111 -9.04 -0.22 -12.36
C ASP A 111 -10.28 0.59 -12.77
N GLY A 112 -10.41 1.80 -12.25
CA GLY A 112 -11.44 2.73 -12.70
C GLY A 112 -11.26 3.16 -14.17
N LYS A 113 -10.02 3.30 -14.67
CA LYS A 113 -9.70 3.85 -15.99
C LYS A 113 -9.94 2.88 -17.16
N GLU A 114 -9.64 1.60 -16.98
CA GLU A 114 -9.87 0.56 -18.02
C GLU A 114 -11.36 0.22 -18.15
N VAL A 115 -12.14 0.44 -17.09
CA VAL A 115 -13.56 0.09 -17.06
C VAL A 115 -14.46 1.28 -17.40
N ASP A 116 -13.97 2.52 -17.24
CA ASP A 116 -14.77 3.71 -17.50
C ASP A 116 -13.96 4.95 -17.93
N VAL A 117 -14.54 5.74 -18.85
CA VAL A 117 -14.12 7.11 -19.18
C VAL A 117 -15.05 8.15 -18.56
N ASP A 118 -16.21 7.74 -18.05
CA ASP A 118 -17.21 8.63 -17.47
C ASP A 118 -16.99 8.78 -15.95
N LEU A 119 -16.95 10.04 -15.51
CA LEU A 119 -16.90 10.37 -14.09
C LEU A 119 -18.31 10.55 -13.55
N HIS A 120 -18.55 10.01 -12.36
CA HIS A 120 -19.70 10.37 -11.55
C HIS A 120 -19.28 11.38 -10.49
N SER A 121 -20.18 12.28 -10.10
CA SER A 121 -20.00 13.14 -8.93
C SER A 121 -20.75 12.57 -7.73
N ARG A 122 -20.66 11.25 -7.50
CA ARG A 122 -21.27 10.62 -6.32
C ARG A 122 -20.42 10.96 -5.09
N PRO A 123 -20.96 11.56 -4.02
CA PRO A 123 -20.16 11.97 -2.88
C PRO A 123 -19.60 10.78 -2.11
N SER A 124 -18.35 10.89 -1.65
CA SER A 124 -17.83 10.11 -0.52
C SER A 124 -18.72 10.37 0.71
N ARG A 125 -18.96 9.32 1.51
CA ARG A 125 -19.85 9.42 2.67
C ARG A 125 -19.21 10.25 3.79
N ILE A 126 -17.89 10.17 3.94
CA ILE A 126 -17.11 10.88 4.97
C ILE A 126 -16.64 12.25 4.47
N TRP A 127 -16.15 12.34 3.22
CA TRP A 127 -15.43 13.52 2.73
C TRP A 127 -16.22 14.37 1.74
N GLY A 128 -17.37 13.91 1.28
CA GLY A 128 -18.21 14.63 0.33
C GLY A 128 -17.72 14.53 -1.11
N LEU A 129 -17.88 15.61 -1.87
CA LEU A 129 -17.51 15.64 -3.30
C LEU A 129 -16.02 15.91 -3.48
N ASN A 130 -15.47 15.34 -4.55
CA ASN A 130 -14.07 15.57 -4.92
C ASN A 130 -13.85 17.06 -5.24
N LYS A 131 -12.64 17.51 -4.98
CA LYS A 131 -12.17 18.85 -5.32
C LYS A 131 -11.24 18.73 -6.55
N HIS A 132 -10.83 19.85 -7.15
CA HIS A 132 -9.80 19.88 -8.19
C HIS A 132 -10.16 19.25 -9.56
N ASN A 133 -11.41 19.39 -10.02
CA ASN A 133 -11.90 18.83 -11.31
C ASN A 133 -11.80 17.29 -11.42
N LEU A 134 -11.69 16.62 -10.28
CA LEU A 134 -11.75 15.17 -10.16
C LEU A 134 -13.16 14.76 -9.74
N GLY A 135 -13.47 13.48 -9.84
CA GLY A 135 -14.76 12.92 -9.48
C GLY A 135 -14.64 11.57 -8.79
N SER A 136 -15.71 10.80 -8.87
CA SER A 136 -15.77 9.39 -8.51
C SER A 136 -15.79 8.54 -9.77
N TRP A 137 -15.15 7.38 -9.74
CA TRP A 137 -15.27 6.41 -10.83
C TRP A 137 -16.70 5.86 -10.88
N ALA A 138 -17.35 5.94 -12.05
CA ALA A 138 -18.69 5.39 -12.24
C ALA A 138 -18.73 3.87 -12.01
N LYS A 139 -17.68 3.15 -12.45
CA LYS A 139 -17.45 1.71 -12.18
C LYS A 139 -16.20 1.46 -11.33
N GLY A 140 -15.99 2.27 -10.30
CA GLY A 140 -14.92 2.08 -9.32
C GLY A 140 -15.34 1.16 -8.17
N TYR A 141 -15.16 -0.14 -8.36
CA TYR A 141 -15.42 -1.17 -7.36
C TYR A 141 -14.31 -1.26 -6.32
N VAL A 142 -14.71 -1.28 -5.05
CA VAL A 142 -13.88 -1.68 -3.92
C VAL A 142 -14.05 -3.19 -3.68
N TYR A 143 -12.94 -3.91 -3.50
CA TYR A 143 -12.95 -5.35 -3.20
C TYR A 143 -12.71 -5.63 -1.72
N ASN A 144 -11.73 -4.97 -1.12
CA ASN A 144 -11.35 -5.16 0.28
C ASN A 144 -10.86 -3.84 0.88
N ALA A 145 -11.19 -3.62 2.15
CA ALA A 145 -10.58 -2.56 2.93
C ALA A 145 -10.52 -2.94 4.42
N PRO A 146 -9.64 -3.87 4.81
CA PRO A 146 -9.48 -4.25 6.20
C PRO A 146 -8.78 -3.16 7.00
N LEU A 147 -9.28 -2.91 8.21
CA LEU A 147 -8.50 -2.39 9.34
C LEU A 147 -8.17 -3.58 10.26
N TYR A 148 -6.89 -3.77 10.59
CA TYR A 148 -6.44 -4.94 11.33
C TYR A 148 -5.45 -4.60 12.45
N LEU A 149 -5.45 -5.47 13.45
CA LEU A 149 -4.34 -5.66 14.38
C LEU A 149 -3.50 -6.84 13.89
N GLY A 150 -2.19 -6.63 13.79
CA GLY A 150 -1.20 -7.59 13.33
C GLY A 150 -0.21 -7.96 14.44
N TYR A 151 0.33 -9.16 14.33
CA TYR A 151 1.45 -9.64 15.13
C TYR A 151 2.48 -10.34 14.23
N ASN A 152 3.72 -9.90 14.31
CA ASN A 152 4.85 -10.38 13.52
C ASN A 152 5.78 -11.21 14.41
N SER A 153 6.03 -12.47 14.04
CA SER A 153 6.95 -13.33 14.79
C SER A 153 7.57 -14.39 13.88
N GLY A 154 8.87 -14.65 14.06
CA GLY A 154 9.56 -15.74 13.35
C GLY A 154 9.50 -15.65 11.82
N GLY A 155 9.41 -14.44 11.25
CA GLY A 155 9.26 -14.25 9.79
C GLY A 155 7.84 -14.47 9.26
N THR A 156 6.86 -14.64 10.15
CA THR A 156 5.44 -14.73 9.82
C THR A 156 4.67 -13.53 10.34
N THR A 157 3.52 -13.27 9.73
CA THR A 157 2.56 -12.25 10.14
C THR A 157 1.18 -12.88 10.32
N SER A 158 0.51 -12.55 11.42
CA SER A 158 -0.89 -12.86 11.65
C SER A 158 -1.67 -11.57 11.83
N ARG A 159 -2.81 -11.42 11.17
CA ARG A 159 -3.66 -10.23 11.26
C ARG A 159 -5.10 -10.63 11.50
N ILE A 160 -5.77 -9.89 12.39
CA ILE A 160 -7.21 -9.98 12.66
C ILE A 160 -7.82 -8.59 12.58
N GLY A 161 -8.99 -8.48 11.95
CA GLY A 161 -9.59 -7.19 11.71
C GLY A 161 -10.99 -7.24 11.14
N LEU A 162 -11.40 -6.10 10.59
CA LEU A 162 -12.69 -5.91 9.93
C LEU A 162 -12.47 -5.23 8.59
N SER A 163 -12.98 -5.85 7.52
CA SER A 163 -13.14 -5.18 6.22
C SER A 163 -14.47 -4.44 6.22
N ALA A 164 -14.42 -3.12 5.98
CA ALA A 164 -15.62 -2.28 6.00
C ALA A 164 -15.46 -1.05 5.09
N TRP A 165 -16.56 -0.64 4.47
CA TRP A 165 -16.57 0.46 3.48
C TRP A 165 -15.95 1.75 4.04
N TRP A 166 -16.15 2.03 5.34
CA TRP A 166 -15.66 3.24 5.97
C TRP A 166 -14.13 3.27 6.09
N VAL A 167 -13.45 2.11 6.07
CA VAL A 167 -11.98 2.05 6.05
C VAL A 167 -11.48 2.61 4.73
N GLN A 168 -12.04 2.15 3.61
CA GLN A 168 -11.71 2.64 2.27
C GLN A 168 -12.00 4.14 2.16
N ASP A 169 -13.17 4.57 2.63
CA ASP A 169 -13.60 5.96 2.53
C ASP A 169 -12.70 6.86 3.40
N ALA A 170 -12.38 6.45 4.63
CA ALA A 170 -11.52 7.24 5.54
C ALA A 170 -10.06 7.32 5.09
N THR A 171 -9.56 6.36 4.31
CA THR A 171 -8.14 6.25 3.96
C THR A 171 -7.88 6.69 2.51
N GLN A 172 -8.34 5.90 1.53
CA GLN A 172 -8.02 6.11 0.12
C GLN A 172 -8.76 7.34 -0.40
N ASN A 173 -10.06 7.45 -0.12
CA ASN A 173 -10.84 8.60 -0.59
C ASN A 173 -10.38 9.90 0.09
N TRP A 174 -9.90 9.84 1.34
CA TRP A 174 -9.25 10.99 1.97
C TRP A 174 -8.01 11.41 1.18
N MET A 175 -7.10 10.48 0.90
CA MET A 175 -5.86 10.74 0.17
C MET A 175 -6.16 11.36 -1.21
N HIS A 176 -7.16 10.81 -1.92
CA HIS A 176 -7.59 11.26 -3.24
C HIS A 176 -8.22 12.66 -3.25
N GLN A 177 -8.78 13.10 -2.11
CA GLN A 177 -9.42 14.40 -1.94
C GLN A 177 -8.59 15.38 -1.11
N SER A 178 -7.42 14.96 -0.65
CA SER A 178 -6.59 15.72 0.27
C SER A 178 -5.93 16.91 -0.41
N TRP A 179 -5.27 17.75 0.39
CA TRP A 179 -4.40 18.80 -0.11
C TRP A 179 -3.04 18.26 -0.62
N PHE A 180 -2.75 16.98 -0.37
CA PHE A 180 -1.52 16.32 -0.79
C PHE A 180 -1.59 15.92 -2.27
N LYS A 181 -1.23 16.89 -3.14
CA LYS A 181 -1.33 16.77 -4.61
C LYS A 181 -0.88 15.45 -5.23
N PRO A 182 0.19 14.77 -4.77
CA PRO A 182 0.58 13.47 -5.35
C PRO A 182 -0.50 12.39 -5.21
N GLY A 183 -1.34 12.48 -4.18
CA GLY A 183 -2.45 11.58 -3.92
C GLY A 183 -3.75 11.96 -4.63
N ASN A 184 -3.88 13.17 -5.18
CA ASN A 184 -5.14 13.65 -5.77
C ASN A 184 -5.52 12.88 -7.03
N GLN A 185 -6.62 12.14 -6.96
CA GLN A 185 -7.11 11.26 -8.01
C GLN A 185 -8.64 11.15 -7.95
N ASN A 186 -9.24 10.46 -8.93
CA ASN A 186 -10.65 10.08 -8.83
C ASN A 186 -10.81 9.01 -7.74
N TYR A 187 -11.93 9.05 -7.00
CA TYR A 187 -12.13 8.18 -5.86
C TYR A 187 -13.16 7.07 -6.11
N TYR A 188 -13.21 6.10 -5.19
CA TYR A 188 -14.04 4.89 -5.30
C TYR A 188 -15.19 4.94 -4.27
N VAL A 189 -16.43 4.77 -4.72
CA VAL A 189 -17.63 4.78 -3.85
C VAL A 189 -18.59 3.63 -4.13
N ASP A 190 -18.22 2.71 -5.02
CA ASP A 190 -19.00 1.50 -5.28
C ASP A 190 -18.47 0.34 -4.43
N TYR A 191 -19.29 -0.08 -3.46
CA TYR A 191 -18.97 -1.13 -2.50
C TYR A 191 -19.75 -2.43 -2.77
N ASP A 192 -20.45 -2.54 -3.90
CA ASP A 192 -21.34 -3.68 -4.18
C ASP A 192 -20.58 -5.01 -4.32
N LYS A 193 -19.28 -4.93 -4.65
CA LYS A 193 -18.37 -6.09 -4.77
C LYS A 193 -17.40 -6.21 -3.59
N MET A 194 -17.57 -5.37 -2.57
CA MET A 194 -16.68 -5.34 -1.42
C MET A 194 -17.01 -6.47 -0.45
N TYR A 195 -16.00 -7.21 -0.03
CA TYR A 195 -16.13 -8.06 1.14
C TYR A 195 -16.21 -7.19 2.40
N GLN A 196 -17.33 -7.31 3.13
CA GLN A 196 -17.54 -6.65 4.41
C GLN A 196 -17.72 -7.70 5.51
N GLY A 197 -16.86 -7.68 6.52
CA GLY A 197 -16.86 -8.69 7.56
C GLY A 197 -15.49 -8.93 8.16
N VAL A 198 -15.39 -10.01 8.95
CA VAL A 198 -14.16 -10.37 9.66
C VAL A 198 -13.04 -10.61 8.67
N TYR A 199 -11.89 -9.98 8.92
CA TYR A 199 -10.65 -10.18 8.18
C TYR A 199 -9.70 -11.03 9.02
N LEU A 200 -9.21 -12.11 8.44
CA LEU A 200 -8.19 -12.99 9.03
C LEU A 200 -7.10 -13.23 7.99
N HIS A 201 -5.85 -13.10 8.41
CA HIS A 201 -4.69 -13.38 7.57
C HIS A 201 -3.58 -14.04 8.36
N TYR A 202 -2.94 -15.02 7.75
CA TYR A 202 -1.71 -15.64 8.24
C TYR A 202 -0.80 -15.92 7.05
N GLY A 203 0.45 -15.46 7.12
CA GLY A 203 1.38 -15.56 6.00
C GLY A 203 2.81 -15.24 6.36
N TYR A 204 3.68 -15.24 5.35
CA TYR A 204 5.06 -14.81 5.50
C TYR A 204 5.13 -13.29 5.58
N TYR A 205 5.93 -12.78 6.51
CA TYR A 205 6.16 -11.34 6.63
C TYR A 205 6.87 -10.80 5.38
N ASN A 206 6.19 -9.94 4.63
CA ASN A 206 6.73 -9.33 3.42
C ASN A 206 7.20 -7.89 3.69
N ARG A 207 8.53 -7.68 3.66
CA ARG A 207 9.15 -6.34 3.80
C ARG A 207 8.89 -5.40 2.62
N PHE A 208 8.40 -5.92 1.49
CA PHE A 208 8.20 -5.21 0.23
C PHE A 208 6.74 -5.17 -0.25
N SER A 209 5.80 -5.77 0.48
CA SER A 209 4.36 -5.48 0.32
C SER A 209 3.58 -5.49 1.64
N LEU A 210 2.57 -4.63 1.80
CA LEU A 210 1.61 -4.67 2.92
C LEU A 210 0.37 -5.52 2.63
N TYR A 211 0.14 -5.91 1.38
CA TYR A 211 -1.07 -6.60 0.89
C TYR A 211 -1.03 -8.12 1.07
N GLY A 212 -0.12 -8.64 1.90
CA GLY A 212 0.03 -10.06 2.23
C GLY A 212 0.91 -10.26 3.46
#